data_AF-A0A2E1LX79-F1
#
_entry.id   AF-A0A2E1LX79-F1
#
_cell.length_a   1.000
_cell.length_b   1.000
_cell.length_c   1.000
_cell.angle_alpha   90.00
_cell.angle_beta   90.00
_cell.angle_gamma   90.00
#
_symmetry.space_group_name_H-M   'P 1'
#
loop_
_entity.id
_entity.type
_entity.pdbx_description
1 polymer ?
#
loop_
_entity_poly.entity_id
_entity_poly.type
_entity_poly.pdbx_seq_one_letter_code
_entity_poly.pdbx_strand_id
1 'polypeptide(L)'
;MSTPEFSAPETQPTAAAETADEPLVWVETSIEVTVTSVASGDWHNPQTWDCNCVPASTDGVRILLGHEVVLATSAEATDVQIDTGGSLTLLSASVVSLRIYGDLEAQGMFDASSGVVQFGGGEDHMINGTLNASVLQVV
;
A
#
# COMPACT_ATOMS: atom_id res chain seq x y z
N MET A 1 27.56 39.59 22.33
CA MET A 1 28.49 39.76 21.20
C MET A 1 29.01 38.39 20.81
N SER A 2 28.99 38.11 19.50
CA SER A 2 29.76 37.09 18.78
C SER A 2 29.32 35.62 18.83
N THR A 3 28.52 35.22 17.83
CA THR A 3 28.69 33.99 17.02
C THR A 3 30.06 33.99 16.30
N PRO A 4 30.44 32.97 15.50
CA PRO A 4 30.24 31.51 15.51
C PRO A 4 31.61 30.76 15.43
N GLU A 5 31.66 29.42 15.35
CA GLU A 5 32.80 28.76 14.69
C GLU A 5 32.37 27.58 13.82
N PHE A 6 33.08 27.45 12.71
CA PHE A 6 32.77 26.78 11.46
C PHE A 6 33.88 25.77 11.19
N SER A 7 33.52 24.53 10.82
CA SER A 7 34.15 23.70 9.76
C SER A 7 34.09 22.21 10.09
N ALA A 8 33.44 21.44 9.22
CA ALA A 8 33.83 20.06 8.94
C ALA A 8 35.12 20.05 8.10
N PRO A 9 35.88 18.94 8.07
CA PRO A 9 35.75 18.06 6.90
C PRO A 9 35.87 16.55 7.19
N GLU A 10 35.40 15.79 6.21
CA GLU A 10 35.23 14.33 6.10
C GLU A 10 36.52 13.51 6.29
N THR A 11 36.40 12.27 6.79
CA THR A 11 37.30 11.14 6.43
C THR A 11 36.59 9.77 6.60
N GLN A 12 36.02 9.25 5.52
CA GLN A 12 36.01 7.80 5.23
C GLN A 12 37.32 7.54 4.42
N PRO A 13 38.06 6.40 4.48
CA PRO A 13 37.65 4.98 4.65
C PRO A 13 38.55 4.16 5.62
N THR A 14 38.24 2.89 5.94
CA THR A 14 38.92 1.70 5.37
C THR A 14 38.29 0.41 5.94
N ALA A 15 38.00 -0.54 5.06
CA ALA A 15 37.45 -1.87 5.34
C ALA A 15 38.51 -2.89 5.82
N ALA A 16 38.07 -3.83 6.67
CA ALA A 16 38.50 -5.24 6.83
C ALA A 16 38.30 -5.64 8.32
N ALA A 17 37.77 -6.78 8.74
CA ALA A 17 37.07 -7.92 8.14
C ALA A 17 36.62 -8.79 9.34
N GLU A 18 35.37 -9.26 9.30
CA GLU A 18 34.95 -10.61 9.71
C GLU A 18 35.12 -11.08 11.18
N THR A 19 34.02 -11.03 11.94
CA THR A 19 33.57 -12.21 12.71
C THR A 19 32.09 -12.41 12.41
N ALA A 20 31.82 -13.51 11.71
CA ALA A 20 30.50 -14.01 11.37
C ALA A 20 29.78 -14.50 12.64
N ASP A 21 28.78 -13.75 13.07
CA ASP A 21 27.62 -14.23 13.83
C ASP A 21 26.49 -13.20 13.65
N GLU A 22 26.19 -12.86 12.40
CA GLU A 22 24.88 -12.27 12.14
C GLU A 22 23.90 -13.45 12.19
N PRO A 23 22.95 -13.48 13.14
CA PRO A 23 21.92 -14.50 13.09
C PRO A 23 21.28 -14.34 11.73
N LEU A 24 21.22 -15.43 10.96
CA LEU A 24 20.40 -15.49 9.76
C LEU A 24 18.99 -15.14 10.21
N VAL A 25 18.62 -13.87 10.05
CA VAL A 25 17.23 -13.45 10.13
C VAL A 25 16.62 -14.14 8.93
N TRP A 26 16.04 -15.32 9.16
CA TRP A 26 15.12 -15.92 8.23
C TRP A 26 13.96 -14.94 8.19
N VAL A 27 14.02 -13.97 7.27
CA VAL A 27 12.84 -13.22 6.92
C VAL A 27 11.96 -14.28 6.28
N GLU A 28 10.97 -14.76 7.05
CA GLU A 28 9.84 -15.47 6.49
C GLU A 28 9.20 -14.48 5.52
N THR A 29 9.66 -14.50 4.27
CA THR A 29 8.98 -13.80 3.19
C THR A 29 7.60 -14.43 3.14
N SER A 30 6.61 -13.76 3.73
CA SER A 30 5.21 -13.94 3.36
C SER A 30 5.19 -13.61 1.87
N ILE A 31 5.15 -14.64 1.03
CA ILE A 31 5.12 -14.47 -0.42
C ILE A 31 3.68 -14.13 -0.77
N GLU A 32 3.17 -13.01 -0.26
CA GLU A 32 1.90 -12.46 -0.70
C GLU A 32 2.07 -12.12 -2.17
N VAL A 33 1.15 -12.62 -2.99
CA VAL A 33 1.13 -12.28 -4.40
C VAL A 33 0.68 -10.82 -4.47
N THR A 34 1.65 -9.91 -4.57
CA THR A 34 1.36 -8.49 -4.70
C THR A 34 1.08 -8.17 -6.17
N VAL A 35 -0.18 -7.85 -6.46
CA VAL A 35 -0.63 -7.35 -7.75
C VAL A 35 -0.39 -5.84 -7.80
N THR A 36 0.40 -5.39 -8.78
CA THR A 36 0.87 -4.01 -8.86
C THR A 36 0.24 -3.28 -10.05
N SER A 37 -0.18 -2.04 -9.86
CA SER A 37 -0.74 -1.25 -10.96
C SER A 37 0.32 -0.88 -12.01
N VAL A 38 0.02 -1.10 -13.29
CA VAL A 38 0.88 -0.74 -14.43
C VAL A 38 0.33 0.44 -15.25
N ALA A 39 -0.93 0.81 -15.02
CA ALA A 39 -1.60 1.94 -15.62
C ALA A 39 -2.75 2.44 -14.74
N SER A 40 -3.22 3.66 -14.98
CA SER A 40 -4.49 4.16 -14.44
C SER A 40 -5.67 3.46 -15.12
N GLY A 41 -6.73 3.17 -14.36
CA GLY A 41 -7.88 2.47 -14.91
C GLY A 41 -8.83 1.92 -13.87
N ASP A 42 -9.81 1.14 -14.34
CA ASP A 42 -10.74 0.44 -13.47
C ASP A 42 -10.05 -0.75 -12.78
N TRP A 43 -10.36 -0.98 -11.51
CA TRP A 43 -9.83 -2.10 -10.72
C TRP A 43 -10.16 -3.45 -11.36
N HIS A 44 -11.31 -3.61 -11.99
CA HIS A 44 -11.74 -4.86 -12.62
C HIS A 44 -11.24 -4.99 -14.06
N ASN A 45 -10.45 -4.03 -14.57
CA ASN A 45 -9.77 -4.16 -15.85
C ASN A 45 -8.41 -4.88 -15.66
N PRO A 46 -8.21 -6.06 -16.26
CA PRO A 46 -6.93 -6.77 -16.13
C PRO A 46 -5.73 -6.00 -16.69
N GLN A 47 -5.93 -5.03 -17.59
CA GLN A 47 -4.85 -4.19 -18.12
C GLN A 47 -4.34 -3.14 -17.12
N THR A 48 -5.04 -2.93 -16.01
CA THR A 48 -4.61 -2.04 -14.93
C THR A 48 -3.45 -2.66 -14.13
N TRP A 49 -3.30 -3.98 -14.17
CA TRP A 49 -2.44 -4.76 -13.27
C TRP A 49 -1.35 -5.52 -14.02
N ASP A 50 -0.20 -5.71 -13.37
CA ASP A 50 1.00 -6.35 -13.94
C ASP A 50 0.80 -7.83 -14.29
N CYS A 51 0.00 -8.54 -13.51
CA CYS A 51 -0.37 -9.94 -13.76
C CYS A 51 -1.32 -10.13 -14.95
N ASN A 52 -1.81 -9.02 -15.54
CA ASN A 52 -2.86 -9.05 -16.56
C ASN A 52 -4.13 -9.78 -16.05
N CYS A 53 -4.40 -9.66 -14.76
CA CYS A 53 -5.44 -10.30 -13.96
C CYS A 53 -6.15 -9.28 -13.06
N VAL A 54 -7.23 -9.66 -12.36
CA VAL A 54 -7.91 -8.78 -11.40
C VAL A 54 -7.56 -9.26 -9.99
N PRO A 55 -7.11 -8.38 -9.07
CA PRO A 55 -6.83 -8.76 -7.69
C PRO A 55 -8.05 -9.39 -7.01
N ALA A 56 -7.80 -10.47 -6.26
CA ALA A 56 -8.78 -11.16 -5.45
C ALA A 56 -8.45 -11.05 -3.95
N SER A 57 -9.28 -11.67 -3.10
CA SER A 57 -9.15 -11.65 -1.63
C SER A 57 -7.85 -12.23 -1.08
N THR A 58 -7.09 -12.98 -1.90
CA THR A 58 -5.79 -13.58 -1.54
C THR A 58 -4.59 -12.80 -2.07
N ASP A 59 -4.84 -11.71 -2.79
CA ASP A 59 -3.79 -10.90 -3.40
C ASP A 59 -3.61 -9.60 -2.63
N GLY A 60 -2.36 -9.25 -2.36
CA GLY A 60 -2.00 -7.90 -1.93
C GLY A 60 -2.05 -6.95 -3.11
N VAL A 61 -2.54 -5.73 -2.93
CA VAL A 61 -2.62 -4.74 -4.00
C VAL A 61 -1.66 -3.60 -3.73
N ARG A 62 -0.88 -3.24 -4.74
CA ARG A 62 -0.03 -2.04 -4.72
C ARG A 62 -0.35 -1.09 -5.86
N ILE A 63 -0.72 0.14 -5.52
CA ILE A 63 -0.97 1.21 -6.48
C ILE A 63 0.25 2.13 -6.52
N LEU A 64 0.94 2.15 -7.67
CA LEU A 64 2.15 2.96 -7.86
C LEU A 64 1.84 4.46 -8.00
N LEU A 65 2.87 5.27 -7.75
CA LEU A 65 2.85 6.72 -7.94
C LEU A 65 2.39 7.09 -9.37
N GLY A 66 1.47 8.06 -9.45
CA GLY A 66 0.97 8.58 -10.72
C GLY A 66 -0.13 7.74 -11.36
N HIS A 67 -0.49 6.59 -10.78
CA HIS A 67 -1.63 5.80 -11.20
C HIS A 67 -2.89 6.19 -10.42
N GLU A 68 -3.99 6.33 -11.16
CA GLU A 68 -5.33 6.56 -10.63
C GLU A 68 -6.18 5.31 -10.89
N VAL A 69 -6.49 4.57 -9.84
CA VAL A 69 -7.33 3.38 -9.92
C VAL A 69 -8.74 3.72 -9.44
N VAL A 70 -9.75 3.34 -10.21
CA VAL A 70 -11.15 3.52 -9.84
C VAL A 70 -11.80 2.19 -9.55
N LEU A 71 -12.58 2.13 -8.48
CA LEU A 71 -13.35 0.96 -8.08
C LEU A 71 -14.82 1.22 -8.39
N ALA A 72 -15.29 0.74 -9.54
CA ALA A 72 -16.68 0.89 -9.98
C ALA A 72 -17.64 -0.18 -9.41
N THR A 73 -17.10 -1.34 -9.04
CA THR A 73 -17.85 -2.45 -8.45
C THR A 73 -17.12 -2.99 -7.22
N SER A 74 -17.80 -3.74 -6.34
CA SER A 74 -17.17 -4.26 -5.11
C SER A 74 -15.98 -5.17 -5.41
N ALA A 75 -14.94 -5.07 -4.59
CA ALA A 75 -13.75 -5.91 -4.68
C ALA A 75 -13.26 -6.34 -3.30
N GLU A 76 -12.34 -7.29 -3.32
CA GLU A 76 -11.67 -7.82 -2.15
C GLU A 76 -10.16 -7.85 -2.41
N ALA A 77 -9.37 -7.63 -1.37
CA ALA A 77 -7.92 -7.72 -1.38
C ALA A 77 -7.45 -8.26 -0.03
N THR A 78 -6.27 -8.88 0.01
CA THR A 78 -5.62 -9.17 1.30
C THR A 78 -5.17 -7.85 1.91
N ASP A 79 -4.24 -7.18 1.25
CA ASP A 79 -3.67 -5.90 1.71
C ASP A 79 -3.81 -4.85 0.62
N VAL A 80 -3.84 -3.57 1.01
CA VAL A 80 -3.89 -2.47 0.05
C VAL A 80 -2.82 -1.45 0.41
N GLN A 81 -1.86 -1.29 -0.50
CA GLN A 81 -0.83 -0.26 -0.44
C GLN A 81 -1.03 0.75 -1.57
N ILE A 82 -1.06 2.03 -1.24
CA ILE A 82 -1.12 3.14 -2.18
C ILE A 82 0.13 3.98 -1.95
N ASP A 83 1.05 3.92 -2.91
CA ASP A 83 2.28 4.71 -2.87
C ASP A 83 1.93 6.21 -2.90
N THR A 84 2.84 7.03 -2.35
CA THR A 84 2.70 8.49 -2.38
C THR A 84 2.46 8.95 -3.83
N GLY A 85 1.42 9.74 -4.07
CA GLY A 85 1.06 10.22 -5.42
C GLY A 85 0.27 9.23 -6.29
N GLY A 86 0.00 8.02 -5.80
CA GLY A 86 -1.05 7.14 -6.34
C GLY A 86 -2.43 7.48 -5.76
N SER A 87 -3.49 7.06 -6.43
CA SER A 87 -4.85 7.22 -5.92
C SER A 87 -5.76 6.01 -6.17
N LEU A 88 -6.65 5.77 -5.20
CA LEU A 88 -7.75 4.82 -5.30
C LEU A 88 -9.06 5.54 -5.00
N THR A 89 -10.04 5.45 -5.90
CA THR A 89 -11.35 6.12 -5.74
C THR A 89 -12.50 5.14 -5.90
N LEU A 90 -13.40 5.06 -4.93
CA LEU A 90 -14.65 4.29 -5.05
C LEU A 90 -15.70 5.16 -5.74
N LEU A 91 -16.32 4.64 -6.80
CA LEU A 91 -17.32 5.38 -7.57
C LEU A 91 -18.72 5.22 -6.96
N SER A 92 -19.49 6.30 -6.95
CA SER A 92 -20.84 6.40 -6.39
C SER A 92 -21.95 5.79 -7.26
N ALA A 93 -21.62 4.92 -8.23
CA ALA A 93 -22.62 4.35 -9.13
C ALA A 93 -23.59 3.38 -8.41
N SER A 94 -23.16 2.81 -7.28
CA SER A 94 -23.92 1.94 -6.36
C SER A 94 -23.19 1.87 -5.01
N VAL A 95 -23.74 1.19 -4.00
CA VAL A 95 -22.99 0.93 -2.75
C VAL A 95 -21.83 -0.01 -3.06
N VAL A 96 -20.65 0.56 -3.33
CA VAL A 96 -19.42 -0.17 -3.58
C VAL A 96 -18.72 -0.42 -2.26
N SER A 97 -18.33 -1.67 -2.02
CA SER A 97 -17.50 -2.04 -0.88
C SER A 97 -16.14 -2.57 -1.33
N LEU A 98 -15.08 -2.08 -0.69
CA LEU A 98 -13.76 -2.72 -0.74
C LEU A 98 -13.56 -3.47 0.58
N ARG A 99 -13.38 -4.79 0.51
CA ARG A 99 -13.02 -5.60 1.68
C ARG A 99 -11.52 -5.88 1.69
N ILE A 100 -10.89 -5.63 2.83
CA ILE A 100 -9.47 -5.82 3.09
C ILE A 100 -9.36 -6.86 4.20
N TYR A 101 -8.59 -7.92 3.97
CA TYR A 101 -8.41 -9.01 4.95
C TYR A 101 -7.19 -8.81 5.87
N GLY A 102 -6.26 -7.96 5.48
CA GLY A 102 -5.06 -7.57 6.21
C GLY A 102 -5.02 -6.07 6.45
N ASP A 103 -3.92 -5.43 6.10
CA ASP A 103 -3.63 -4.03 6.41
C ASP A 103 -3.91 -3.07 5.23
N LEU A 104 -4.11 -1.80 5.59
CA LEU A 104 -4.26 -0.71 4.65
C LEU A 104 -3.15 0.32 4.85
N GLU A 105 -2.31 0.50 3.83
CA GLU A 105 -1.30 1.56 3.79
C GLU A 105 -1.58 2.55 2.67
N ALA A 106 -2.23 3.67 3.00
CA ALA A 106 -2.58 4.74 2.06
C ALA A 106 -1.63 5.94 2.19
N GLN A 107 -0.40 5.82 1.69
CA GLN A 107 0.54 6.96 1.61
C GLN A 107 0.11 7.97 0.52
N GLY A 108 -0.57 7.48 -0.52
CA GLY A 108 -1.27 8.28 -1.52
C GLY A 108 -2.68 8.69 -1.08
N MET A 109 -3.56 8.94 -2.05
CA MET A 109 -4.95 9.31 -1.80
C MET A 109 -5.85 8.08 -1.86
N PHE A 110 -6.57 7.79 -0.78
CA PHE A 110 -7.68 6.84 -0.81
C PHE A 110 -9.02 7.57 -0.60
N ASP A 111 -9.82 7.68 -1.66
CA ASP A 111 -11.16 8.28 -1.64
C ASP A 111 -12.24 7.18 -1.69
N ALA A 112 -12.72 6.80 -0.51
CA ALA A 112 -13.88 5.96 -0.29
C ALA A 112 -15.11 6.76 0.17
N SER A 113 -15.19 8.07 -0.12
CA SER A 113 -16.30 8.94 0.28
C SER A 113 -17.66 8.45 -0.26
N SER A 114 -17.65 7.73 -1.36
CA SER A 114 -18.85 7.22 -2.03
C SER A 114 -19.12 5.73 -1.78
N GLY A 115 -18.31 5.06 -0.95
CA GLY A 115 -18.39 3.63 -0.73
C GLY A 115 -18.16 3.22 0.73
N VAL A 116 -17.90 1.94 0.93
CA VAL A 116 -17.66 1.33 2.24
C VAL A 116 -16.31 0.63 2.22
N VAL A 117 -15.45 0.93 3.19
CA VAL A 117 -14.24 0.15 3.44
C VAL A 117 -14.55 -0.85 4.55
N GLN A 118 -14.35 -2.13 4.26
CA GLN A 118 -14.62 -3.24 5.16
C GLN A 118 -13.30 -3.92 5.51
N PHE A 119 -13.07 -4.13 6.80
CA PHE A 119 -11.97 -4.96 7.28
C PHE A 119 -12.54 -6.28 7.81
N GLY A 120 -12.06 -7.40 7.31
CA GLY A 120 -12.50 -8.73 7.74
C GLY A 120 -11.31 -9.65 8.01
N GLY A 121 -11.54 -10.81 8.61
CA GLY A 121 -10.46 -11.76 8.95
C GLY A 121 -10.29 -11.98 10.45
N GLY A 122 -10.92 -11.16 11.29
CA GLY A 122 -10.95 -11.34 12.74
C GLY A 122 -9.63 -11.07 13.45
N GLU A 123 -8.66 -10.50 12.74
CA GLU A 123 -7.36 -10.06 13.23
C GLU A 123 -7.39 -8.54 13.47
N ASP A 124 -6.36 -8.01 14.14
CA ASP A 124 -6.21 -6.56 14.28
C ASP A 124 -5.71 -5.98 12.95
N HIS A 125 -6.39 -4.96 12.43
CA HIS A 125 -6.03 -4.30 11.17
C HIS A 125 -5.33 -2.98 11.43
N MET A 126 -4.18 -2.77 10.80
CA MET A 126 -3.48 -1.50 10.81
C MET A 126 -3.91 -0.65 9.62
N ILE A 127 -4.19 0.62 9.89
CA ILE A 127 -4.41 1.62 8.86
C ILE A 127 -3.36 2.72 9.00
N ASN A 128 -2.51 2.85 7.99
CA ASN A 128 -1.47 3.86 7.92
C ASN A 128 -1.75 4.83 6.76
N GLY A 129 -1.62 6.15 7.00
CA GLY A 129 -1.78 7.17 5.96
C GLY A 129 -3.15 7.87 5.92
N THR A 130 -3.59 8.30 4.73
CA THR A 130 -4.78 9.15 4.55
C THR A 130 -5.90 8.40 3.84
N LEU A 131 -6.99 8.16 4.58
CA LEU A 131 -8.24 7.63 4.04
C LEU A 131 -9.36 8.67 4.16
N ASN A 132 -10.09 8.90 3.07
CA ASN A 132 -11.34 9.64 3.08
C ASN A 132 -12.48 8.63 2.90
N ALA A 133 -13.09 8.19 3.99
CA ALA A 133 -14.18 7.22 3.94
C ALA A 133 -15.41 7.78 4.64
N SER A 134 -16.58 7.61 4.00
CA SER A 134 -17.86 7.94 4.63
C SER A 134 -18.27 6.88 5.66
N VAL A 135 -17.92 5.61 5.40
CA VAL A 135 -18.26 4.47 6.26
C VAL A 135 -17.09 3.51 6.34
N LEU A 136 -16.70 3.19 7.58
CA LEU A 136 -15.71 2.18 7.92
C LEU A 136 -16.41 1.07 8.72
N GLN A 137 -16.25 -0.19 8.32
CA GLN A 137 -16.84 -1.33 9.02
C GLN A 137 -15.80 -2.42 9.27
N VAL A 138 -15.88 -3.04 10.44
CA VAL A 138 -15.19 -4.31 10.73
C VAL A 138 -16.24 -5.40 10.68
N VAL A 139 -15.98 -6.47 9.92
CA VAL A 139 -16.95 -7.53 9.59
C VAL A 139 -16.45 -8.92 9.96
#